data_AF-A0A6A5YJS6-F1
#
_entry.id   AF-A0A6A5YJS6-F1
#
_cell.length_a   1.000
_cell.length_b   1.000
_cell.length_c   1.000
_cell.angle_alpha   90.00
_cell.angle_beta   90.00
_cell.angle_gamma   90.00
#
_symmetry.space_group_name_H-M   'P 1'
#
loop_
_entity.id
_entity.type
_entity.pdbx_description
1 polymer ?
#
loop_
_entity_poly.entity_id
_entity_poly.type
_entity_poly.pdbx_seq_one_letter_code
_entity_poly.pdbx_strand_id
1 'polypeptide(L)'
;MALSHCWGKKLDARLLRENYNSYLNDISVHILPLVFRDAFQIAGRAGINYLWIDSLWIVQDSSNQEDWKREAQNMASVYKHAFCTIAATGFENGDNGLFVSRNTELLQPIGINIERDIESPNGDMEDTLAGRCLLVDRRSWQNGVDFAPLNTRGWVVQERLLPPRSLHFGSEQLF
;
A
#
# COMPACT_ATOMS: atom_id res chain seq x y z
N MET A 1 0.20 -2.71 13.73
CA MET A 1 0.13 -2.54 12.26
C MET A 1 1.35 -3.20 11.63
N ALA A 2 1.33 -3.44 10.33
CA ALA A 2 2.48 -3.94 9.57
C ALA A 2 2.73 -3.06 8.33
N LEU A 3 3.96 -3.03 7.83
CA LEU A 3 4.34 -2.33 6.60
C LEU A 3 4.75 -3.35 5.53
N SER A 4 4.09 -3.31 4.38
CA SER A 4 4.46 -4.02 3.16
C SER A 4 5.10 -3.03 2.19
N HIS A 5 6.35 -3.24 1.80
CA HIS A 5 7.09 -2.32 0.94
C HIS A 5 8.19 -3.01 0.13
N CYS A 6 8.58 -2.38 -0.98
CA CYS A 6 9.75 -2.79 -1.75
C CYS A 6 11.03 -2.28 -1.07
N TRP A 7 11.96 -3.19 -0.84
CA TRP A 7 13.27 -2.85 -0.32
C TRP A 7 14.03 -2.01 -1.34
N GLY A 8 14.56 -0.87 -0.91
CA GLY A 8 15.39 -0.01 -1.76
C GLY A 8 16.81 -0.57 -1.95
N LYS A 9 17.57 0.05 -2.86
CA LYS A 9 18.99 -0.30 -3.08
C LYS A 9 19.89 0.07 -1.89
N LYS A 10 19.49 1.10 -1.13
CA LYS A 10 20.09 1.47 0.15
C LYS A 10 19.14 1.08 1.27
N LEU A 11 19.60 0.19 2.13
CA LEU A 11 18.91 -0.23 3.36
C LEU A 11 19.77 0.23 4.53
N ASP A 12 19.80 1.55 4.72
CA ASP A 12 20.62 2.18 5.76
C ASP A 12 20.04 1.90 7.16
N ALA A 13 18.72 1.70 7.26
CA ALA A 13 18.04 1.24 8.48
C ALA A 13 17.62 -0.23 8.35
N ARG A 14 18.52 -1.14 8.73
CA ARG A 14 18.25 -2.57 8.83
C ARG A 14 18.82 -3.13 10.13
N LEU A 15 18.13 -4.10 10.71
CA LEU A 15 18.59 -4.76 11.92
C LEU A 15 19.76 -5.71 11.60
N LEU A 16 20.89 -5.45 12.24
CA LEU A 16 22.12 -6.21 12.16
C LEU A 16 22.52 -6.67 13.56
N ARG A 17 23.29 -7.75 13.66
CA ARG A 17 23.77 -8.22 14.98
C ARG A 17 24.55 -7.14 15.73
N GLU A 18 25.32 -6.33 15.02
CA GLU A 18 26.11 -5.24 15.60
C GLU A 18 25.28 -4.07 16.15
N ASN A 19 24.13 -3.76 15.53
CA ASN A 19 23.30 -2.62 15.90
C ASN A 19 22.09 -3.00 16.75
N TYR A 20 21.86 -4.30 16.99
CA TYR A 20 20.73 -4.85 17.74
C TYR A 20 20.51 -4.15 19.10
N ASN A 21 21.54 -4.07 19.93
CA ASN A 21 21.44 -3.43 21.25
C ASN A 21 21.19 -1.93 21.17
N SER A 22 21.68 -1.26 20.12
CA SER A 22 21.39 0.16 19.90
C SER A 22 19.92 0.35 19.54
N TYR A 23 19.41 -0.45 18.60
CA TYR A 23 18.04 -0.35 18.10
C TYR A 23 16.98 -0.73 19.14
N LEU A 24 17.34 -1.53 20.15
CA LEU A 24 16.49 -1.78 21.31
C LEU A 24 16.25 -0.54 22.18
N ASN A 25 17.20 0.41 22.19
CA ASN A 25 17.08 1.63 22.96
C ASN A 25 16.42 2.75 22.14
N ASP A 26 17.02 3.06 20.98
CA ASP A 26 16.51 4.09 20.07
C ASP A 26 17.04 3.89 18.65
N ILE A 27 16.25 4.33 17.67
CA ILE A 27 16.63 4.38 16.26
C ILE A 27 16.49 5.81 15.79
N SER A 28 17.61 6.42 15.40
CA SER A 28 17.62 7.79 14.90
C SER A 28 16.70 7.94 13.69
N VAL A 29 15.76 8.89 13.75
CA VAL A 29 14.81 9.15 12.66
C VAL A 29 15.50 9.55 11.36
N HIS A 30 16.73 10.09 11.44
CA HIS A 30 17.50 10.53 10.29
C HIS A 30 18.04 9.40 9.42
N ILE A 31 18.21 8.20 9.98
CA ILE A 31 18.65 7.02 9.21
C ILE A 31 17.48 6.26 8.59
N LEU A 32 16.25 6.54 9.03
CA LEU A 32 15.05 5.85 8.55
C LEU A 32 14.69 6.30 7.13
N PRO A 33 14.47 5.36 6.19
CA PRO A 33 13.86 5.64 4.89
C PRO A 33 12.56 6.43 5.02
N LEU A 34 12.25 7.26 4.02
CA LEU A 34 11.04 8.09 4.01
C LEU A 34 9.77 7.26 4.24
N VAL A 35 9.68 6.09 3.61
CA VAL A 35 8.55 5.17 3.74
C VAL A 35 8.32 4.72 5.19
N PHE A 36 9.38 4.53 6.00
CA PHE A 36 9.25 4.13 7.40
C PHE A 36 8.72 5.29 8.23
N ARG A 37 9.26 6.49 8.03
CA ARG A 37 8.81 7.69 8.76
C ARG A 37 7.33 7.97 8.49
N ASP A 38 6.91 7.86 7.23
CA ASP A 38 5.51 8.04 6.86
C ASP A 38 4.63 6.95 7.46
N ALA A 39 5.09 5.68 7.46
CA ALA A 39 4.37 4.58 8.08
C ALA A 39 4.22 4.77 9.61
N PHE A 40 5.25 5.28 10.30
CA PHE A 40 5.15 5.65 11.72
C PHE A 40 4.14 6.77 11.95
N GLN A 41 4.12 7.79 11.08
CA GLN A 41 3.12 8.86 11.16
C GLN A 41 1.69 8.34 10.95
N ILE A 42 1.49 7.45 9.96
CA ILE A 42 0.18 6.82 9.71
C ILE A 42 -0.26 6.00 10.91
N ALA A 43 0.63 5.16 11.46
CA ALA A 43 0.33 4.37 12.65
C ALA A 43 -0.02 5.25 13.85
N GLY A 44 0.77 6.30 14.10
CA GLY A 44 0.51 7.26 15.18
C GLY A 44 -0.83 7.98 15.03
N ARG A 45 -1.19 8.42 13.82
CA ARG A 45 -2.51 9.04 13.54
C ARG A 45 -3.67 8.07 13.70
N ALA A 46 -3.43 6.77 13.48
CA ALA A 46 -4.41 5.71 13.73
C ALA A 46 -4.48 5.28 15.21
N GLY A 47 -3.69 5.88 16.10
CA GLY A 47 -3.62 5.51 17.52
C GLY A 47 -2.92 4.18 17.78
N ILE A 48 -2.06 3.74 16.86
CA ILE A 48 -1.33 2.47 16.95
C ILE A 48 0.14 2.73 17.27
N ASN A 49 0.59 2.19 18.41
CA ASN A 49 1.97 2.37 18.90
C ASN A 49 2.96 1.32 18.37
N TYR A 50 2.48 0.26 17.71
CA TYR A 50 3.30 -0.85 17.25
C TYR A 50 3.19 -1.03 15.74
N LEU A 51 4.32 -0.87 15.05
CA LEU A 51 4.46 -1.09 13.62
C LEU A 51 5.52 -2.18 13.38
N TRP A 52 5.14 -3.21 12.66
CA TRP A 52 6.06 -4.26 12.23
C TRP A 52 6.63 -3.95 10.85
N ILE A 53 7.97 -3.94 10.74
CA ILE A 53 8.72 -3.76 9.51
C ILE A 53 9.78 -4.87 9.46
N ASP A 54 9.74 -5.71 8.43
CA ASP A 54 10.61 -6.89 8.25
C ASP A 54 12.10 -6.58 8.42
N SER A 55 12.58 -5.50 7.80
CA SER A 55 13.98 -5.07 7.84
C SER A 55 14.44 -4.56 9.21
N LEU A 56 13.51 -4.16 10.10
CA LEU A 56 13.82 -3.71 11.47
C LEU A 56 13.58 -4.78 12.54
N TRP A 57 12.78 -5.80 12.25
CA TRP A 57 12.46 -6.86 13.22
C TRP A 57 13.10 -8.21 12.94
N ILE A 58 13.76 -8.38 11.80
CA ILE A 58 14.49 -9.59 11.45
C ILE A 58 15.97 -9.23 11.29
N VAL A 59 16.86 -10.01 11.90
CA VAL A 59 18.32 -9.83 11.79
C VAL A 59 18.80 -10.25 10.39
N GLN A 60 19.31 -9.27 9.64
CA GLN A 60 19.57 -9.39 8.20
C GLN A 60 20.93 -10.00 7.83
N ASP A 61 21.90 -10.02 8.76
CA ASP A 61 23.28 -10.45 8.55
C ASP A 61 23.62 -11.79 9.21
N SER A 62 22.61 -12.58 9.57
CA SER A 62 22.85 -13.89 10.18
C SER A 62 23.43 -14.89 9.17
N SER A 63 24.65 -15.36 9.44
CA SER A 63 25.39 -16.30 8.58
C SER A 63 24.65 -17.61 8.29
N ASN A 64 23.82 -18.05 9.23
CA ASN A 64 23.01 -19.28 9.17
C ASN A 64 21.53 -19.01 8.83
N GLN A 65 21.15 -17.74 8.68
CA GLN A 65 19.77 -17.28 8.46
C GLN A 65 18.78 -17.81 9.52
N GLU A 66 19.23 -18.12 10.74
CA GLU A 66 18.37 -18.70 11.78
C GLU A 66 17.22 -17.78 12.14
N ASP A 67 17.50 -16.49 12.27
CA ASP A 67 16.50 -15.49 12.60
C ASP A 67 15.47 -15.36 11.49
N TRP A 68 15.94 -15.21 10.26
CA TRP A 68 15.09 -15.16 9.08
C TRP A 68 14.21 -16.41 8.95
N LYS A 69 14.75 -17.62 9.15
CA LYS A 69 13.97 -18.87 9.08
C LYS A 69 12.84 -18.90 10.10
N ARG A 70 13.13 -18.45 11.33
CA ARG A 70 12.15 -18.40 12.42
C ARG A 70 11.08 -17.36 12.13
N GLU A 71 11.47 -16.15 11.75
CA GLU A 71 10.52 -15.05 11.52
C GLU A 71 9.72 -15.25 10.23
N ALA A 72 10.30 -15.84 9.18
CA ALA A 72 9.59 -16.17 7.95
C ALA A 72 8.42 -17.15 8.18
N GLN A 73 8.55 -18.07 9.14
CA GLN A 73 7.44 -18.95 9.54
C GLN A 73 6.32 -18.19 10.25
N ASN A 74 6.65 -17.09 10.94
CA ASN A 74 5.71 -16.26 11.68
C ASN A 74 5.11 -15.11 10.87
N MET A 75 5.72 -14.72 9.74
CA MET A 75 5.28 -13.58 8.91
C MET A 75 3.79 -13.68 8.55
N ALA A 76 3.30 -14.86 8.17
CA ALA A 76 1.89 -15.08 7.89
C ALA A 76 1.00 -14.68 9.08
N SER A 77 1.39 -15.04 10.30
CA SER A 77 0.68 -14.68 11.53
C SER A 77 0.76 -13.18 11.82
N VAL A 78 1.90 -12.55 11.59
CA VAL A 78 2.09 -11.11 11.77
C VAL A 78 1.11 -10.33 10.89
N TYR A 79 1.06 -10.64 9.59
CA TYR A 79 0.14 -9.98 8.67
C TYR A 79 -1.32 -10.32 8.98
N LYS A 80 -1.64 -11.59 9.24
CA LYS A 80 -3.00 -12.05 9.57
C LYS A 80 -3.60 -11.35 10.80
N HIS A 81 -2.79 -11.06 11.81
CA HIS A 81 -3.25 -10.44 13.05
C HIS A 81 -2.92 -8.94 13.13
N ALA A 82 -2.36 -8.36 12.07
CA ALA A 82 -2.14 -6.92 12.00
C ALA A 82 -3.49 -6.18 12.02
N PHE A 83 -3.60 -5.12 12.82
CA PHE A 83 -4.78 -4.25 12.80
C PHE A 83 -5.12 -3.72 11.39
N CYS A 84 -4.06 -3.33 10.68
CA CYS A 84 -4.04 -2.91 9.30
C CYS A 84 -2.61 -3.04 8.75
N THR A 85 -2.49 -3.39 7.49
CA THR A 85 -1.24 -3.35 6.73
C THR A 85 -1.19 -2.08 5.88
N ILE A 86 -0.14 -1.28 6.08
CA ILE A 86 0.20 -0.16 5.23
C ILE A 86 0.99 -0.74 4.06
N ALA A 87 0.51 -0.61 2.83
CA ALA A 87 1.17 -1.17 1.66
C ALA A 87 1.68 -0.04 0.75
N ALA A 88 3.00 0.09 0.59
CA ALA A 88 3.66 1.02 -0.33
C ALA A 88 3.53 0.53 -1.79
N THR A 89 2.28 0.39 -2.25
CA THR A 89 1.90 -0.44 -3.40
C THR A 89 2.44 0.08 -4.72
N GLY A 90 2.36 1.40 -4.92
CA GLY A 90 2.79 2.06 -6.16
C GLY A 90 4.29 2.34 -6.27
N PHE A 91 5.12 1.88 -5.32
CA PHE A 91 6.51 2.30 -5.21
C PHE A 91 7.49 1.13 -5.35
N GLU A 92 8.50 1.31 -6.20
CA GLU A 92 9.54 0.30 -6.47
C GLU A 92 10.60 0.20 -5.38
N ASN A 93 10.73 1.22 -4.52
CA ASN A 93 11.71 1.28 -3.45
C ASN A 93 11.19 2.14 -2.29
N GLY A 94 11.85 2.00 -1.14
CA GLY A 94 11.56 2.78 0.07
C GLY A 94 12.15 4.20 0.10
N ASP A 95 12.83 4.62 -0.98
CA ASP A 95 13.42 5.96 -1.07
C ASP A 95 12.31 7.03 -1.22
N ASN A 96 11.21 6.66 -1.87
CA ASN A 96 10.01 7.50 -1.95
C ASN A 96 9.20 7.39 -0.65
N GLY A 97 8.68 8.53 -0.17
CA GLY A 97 7.67 8.55 0.88
C GLY A 97 6.30 8.07 0.38
N LEU A 98 5.40 7.79 1.30
CA LEU A 98 4.00 7.44 1.04
C LEU A 98 3.16 8.68 0.70
N PHE A 99 3.55 9.84 1.21
CA PHE A 99 2.87 11.12 1.00
C PHE A 99 3.35 11.82 -0.27
N VAL A 100 2.93 11.31 -1.42
CA VAL A 100 3.18 11.93 -2.72
C VAL A 100 2.06 12.88 -3.15
N SER A 101 2.42 13.90 -3.91
CA SER A 101 1.45 14.78 -4.58
C SER A 101 0.71 13.99 -5.65
N ARG A 102 -0.62 14.13 -5.69
CA ARG A 102 -1.52 13.43 -6.61
C ARG A 102 -2.45 14.45 -7.23
N ASN A 103 -2.76 14.28 -8.51
CA ASN A 103 -3.77 15.11 -9.16
C ASN A 103 -5.16 14.59 -8.77
N THR A 104 -5.83 15.27 -7.83
CA THR A 104 -7.15 14.87 -7.34
C THR A 104 -8.24 15.00 -8.40
N GLU A 105 -8.03 15.79 -9.46
CA GLU A 105 -8.97 15.93 -10.58
C GLU A 105 -9.09 14.62 -11.37
N LEU A 106 -8.02 13.81 -11.44
CA LEU A 106 -8.04 12.51 -12.10
C LEU A 106 -8.77 11.43 -11.29
N LEU A 107 -9.04 11.69 -10.01
CA LEU A 107 -9.72 10.75 -9.10
C LEU A 107 -11.23 10.95 -9.06
N GLN A 108 -11.72 12.08 -9.55
CA GLN A 108 -13.15 12.38 -9.55
C GLN A 108 -13.81 11.67 -10.75
N PRO A 109 -14.91 10.94 -10.53
CA PRO A 109 -15.71 10.42 -11.63
C PRO A 109 -16.17 11.54 -12.54
N ILE A 110 -15.99 11.38 -13.86
CA ILE A 110 -16.43 12.38 -14.83
C ILE A 110 -17.94 12.21 -15.03
N GLY A 111 -18.71 13.23 -14.68
CA GLY A 111 -20.14 13.27 -14.94
C GLY A 111 -20.42 13.67 -16.39
N ILE A 112 -21.11 12.81 -17.14
CA ILE A 112 -21.60 13.10 -18.48
C ILE A 112 -23.14 13.11 -18.47
N ASN A 113 -23.73 14.08 -19.17
CA ASN A 113 -25.17 14.08 -19.41
C ASN A 113 -25.41 13.34 -20.72
N ILE A 114 -26.28 12.33 -20.68
CA ILE A 114 -26.69 11.58 -21.86
C ILE A 114 -28.14 11.91 -22.10
N GLU A 115 -28.41 12.39 -23.32
CA GLU A 115 -29.75 12.56 -23.86
C GLU A 115 -29.86 11.58 -25.04
N ARG A 116 -30.86 10.70 -24.98
CA ARG A 116 -31.12 9.73 -26.04
C ARG A 116 -32.58 9.77 -26.42
N ASP A 117 -32.83 10.08 -27.66
CA ASP A 117 -34.17 10.01 -28.24
C ASP A 117 -34.56 8.53 -28.39
N ILE A 118 -35.66 8.15 -27.75
CA ILE A 118 -36.24 6.82 -27.89
C ILE A 118 -37.33 6.91 -28.95
N GLU A 119 -37.11 6.24 -30.09
CA GLU A 119 -38.14 6.07 -31.10
C GLU A 119 -39.29 5.24 -30.52
N SER A 120 -40.46 5.86 -30.39
CA SER A 120 -41.69 5.16 -30.04
C SER A 120 -42.04 4.18 -31.17
N PRO A 121 -42.38 2.91 -30.89
CA PRO A 121 -42.76 1.93 -31.91
C PRO A 121 -43.91 2.37 -32.83
N ASN A 122 -44.67 3.38 -32.42
CA ASN A 122 -45.87 3.88 -33.10
C ASN A 122 -45.68 5.24 -33.78
N GLY A 123 -44.47 5.81 -33.83
CA GLY A 123 -44.17 7.03 -34.58
C GLY A 123 -44.69 8.35 -33.98
N ASP A 124 -45.30 8.32 -32.79
CA ASP A 124 -45.75 9.52 -32.06
C ASP A 124 -44.96 9.71 -30.75
N MET A 125 -44.51 10.95 -30.55
CA MET A 125 -43.70 11.55 -29.47
C MET A 125 -42.42 10.81 -29.05
N GLU A 126 -41.32 11.54 -29.23
CA GLU A 126 -39.94 11.23 -28.91
C GLU A 126 -39.75 11.31 -27.38
N ASP A 127 -39.74 10.16 -26.70
CA ASP A 127 -39.36 10.13 -25.28
C ASP A 127 -37.84 10.28 -25.20
N THR A 128 -37.35 11.47 -24.81
CA THR A 128 -35.92 11.68 -24.57
C THR A 128 -35.55 11.10 -23.21
N LEU A 129 -34.77 10.02 -23.21
CA LEU A 129 -34.12 9.53 -22.00
C LEU A 129 -32.94 10.45 -21.66
N ALA A 130 -33.17 11.37 -20.73
CA ALA A 130 -32.14 12.22 -20.16
C ALA A 130 -31.66 11.67 -18.81
N GLY A 131 -30.35 11.50 -18.65
CA GLY A 131 -29.76 11.00 -17.40
C GLY A 131 -28.32 11.45 -17.21
N ARG A 132 -27.91 11.61 -15.94
CA ARG A 132 -26.52 11.84 -15.57
C ARG A 132 -25.82 10.50 -15.37
N CYS A 133 -24.76 10.25 -16.12
CA CYS A 133 -23.91 9.08 -15.96
C CYS A 133 -22.54 9.49 -15.40
N LEU A 134 -21.93 8.61 -14.62
CA LEU A 134 -20.57 8.78 -14.12
C LEU A 134 -19.63 7.83 -14.87
N LEU A 135 -18.63 8.39 -15.53
CA LEU A 135 -17.51 7.63 -16.08
C LEU A 135 -16.55 7.32 -14.94
N VAL A 136 -16.36 6.02 -14.69
CA VAL A 136 -15.47 5.49 -13.66
C VAL A 136 -14.49 4.55 -14.33
N ASP A 137 -13.20 4.69 -14.02
CA ASP A 137 -12.20 3.73 -14.47
C ASP A 137 -12.33 2.42 -13.68
N ARG A 138 -12.92 1.42 -14.33
CA ARG A 138 -13.06 0.06 -13.78
C ARG A 138 -11.73 -0.69 -13.65
N ARG A 139 -10.66 -0.20 -14.32
CA ARG A 139 -9.31 -0.79 -14.26
C ARG A 139 -8.42 -0.12 -13.22
N SER A 140 -8.92 0.88 -12.50
CA SER A 140 -8.17 1.62 -11.48
C SER A 140 -7.54 0.70 -10.43
N TRP A 141 -8.29 -0.26 -9.89
CA TRP A 141 -7.76 -1.28 -8.97
C TRP A 141 -6.70 -2.17 -9.63
N GLN A 142 -6.97 -2.64 -10.84
CA GLN A 142 -6.06 -3.55 -11.54
C GLN A 142 -4.72 -2.87 -11.83
N ASN A 143 -4.74 -1.63 -12.30
CA ASN A 143 -3.55 -0.87 -12.63
C ASN A 143 -2.84 -0.34 -11.39
N GLY A 144 -3.58 0.17 -10.41
CA GLY A 144 -3.05 0.83 -9.21
C GLY A 144 -2.69 -0.12 -8.07
N VAL A 145 -3.22 -1.35 -8.09
CA VAL A 145 -2.97 -2.38 -7.07
C VAL A 145 -2.46 -3.67 -7.72
N ASP A 146 -3.24 -4.39 -8.52
CA ASP A 146 -2.86 -5.75 -8.97
C ASP A 146 -1.52 -5.79 -9.73
N PHE A 147 -1.30 -4.84 -10.63
CA PHE A 147 -0.08 -4.73 -11.43
C PHE A 147 0.94 -3.73 -10.88
N ALA A 148 0.68 -3.18 -9.70
CA ALA A 148 1.58 -2.21 -9.08
C ALA A 148 2.90 -2.89 -8.63
N PRO A 149 4.01 -2.14 -8.58
CA PRO A 149 5.34 -2.69 -8.32
C PRO A 149 5.42 -3.66 -7.13
N LEU A 150 4.79 -3.32 -6.01
CA LEU A 150 4.81 -4.15 -4.81
C LEU A 150 4.22 -5.55 -5.08
N ASN A 151 3.08 -5.64 -5.77
CA ASN A 151 2.36 -6.89 -5.98
C ASN A 151 2.99 -7.79 -7.06
N THR A 152 4.04 -7.33 -7.75
CA THR A 152 4.84 -8.18 -8.64
C THR A 152 5.79 -9.12 -7.88
N ARG A 153 5.97 -8.92 -6.57
CA ARG A 153 6.89 -9.70 -5.73
C ARG A 153 6.19 -10.92 -5.13
N GLY A 154 6.84 -12.08 -5.20
CA GLY A 154 6.28 -13.34 -4.71
C GLY A 154 5.92 -13.35 -3.21
N TRP A 155 6.68 -12.67 -2.36
CA TRP A 155 6.43 -12.60 -0.92
C TRP A 155 5.16 -11.80 -0.54
N VAL A 156 4.72 -10.90 -1.41
CA VAL A 156 3.63 -9.96 -1.13
C VAL A 156 2.26 -10.65 -1.06
N VAL A 157 2.13 -11.89 -1.54
CA VAL A 157 0.88 -12.67 -1.42
C VAL A 157 0.38 -12.73 0.02
N GLN A 158 1.27 -13.03 0.98
CA GLN A 158 0.89 -13.10 2.39
C GLN A 158 0.62 -11.72 2.97
N GLU A 159 1.39 -10.72 2.55
CA GLU A 159 1.28 -9.34 3.00
C GLU A 159 -0.01 -8.66 2.52
N ARG A 160 -0.56 -9.14 1.40
CA ARG A 160 -1.78 -8.62 0.78
C ARG A 160 -3.04 -9.35 1.21
N LEU A 161 -2.99 -10.69 1.25
CA LEU A 161 -4.20 -11.52 1.40
C LEU A 161 -4.54 -11.86 2.85
N LEU A 162 -3.55 -11.88 3.74
CA LEU A 162 -3.77 -12.27 5.14
C LEU A 162 -4.28 -11.14 6.04
N PRO A 163 -3.87 -9.87 5.87
CA PRO A 163 -4.35 -8.82 6.75
C PRO A 163 -5.86 -8.64 6.68
N PRO A 164 -6.54 -8.39 7.81
CA PRO A 164 -7.98 -8.11 7.83
C PRO A 164 -8.31 -6.76 7.17
N ARG A 165 -7.33 -5.85 7.10
CA ARG A 165 -7.44 -4.53 6.46
C ARG A 165 -6.10 -4.16 5.84
N SER A 166 -6.14 -3.62 4.64
CA SER A 166 -4.97 -3.12 3.93
C SER A 166 -5.26 -1.72 3.42
N LEU A 167 -4.30 -0.81 3.58
CA LEU A 167 -4.34 0.53 3.01
C LEU A 167 -3.25 0.62 1.95
N HIS A 168 -3.65 0.65 0.68
CA HIS A 168 -2.74 0.64 -0.45
C HIS A 168 -2.39 2.08 -0.85
N PHE A 169 -1.14 2.45 -0.62
CA PHE A 169 -0.55 3.67 -1.14
C PHE A 169 -0.11 3.43 -2.59
N GLY A 170 -1.04 3.65 -3.52
CA GLY A 170 -0.77 3.67 -4.95
C GLY A 170 -0.05 4.95 -5.38
N SER A 171 0.48 4.92 -6.60
CA SER A 171 1.13 6.07 -7.26
C SER A 171 0.14 7.21 -7.51
N GLU A 172 -1.08 6.88 -7.90
CA GLU A 172 -2.11 7.86 -8.29
C GLU A 172 -3.14 8.13 -7.19
N GLN A 173 -3.46 7.13 -6.36
CA GLN A 173 -4.48 7.24 -5.30
C GLN A 173 -4.24 6.28 -4.14
N LEU A 174 -5.06 6.42 -3.11
CA LEU A 174 -5.17 5.50 -1.99
C LEU A 174 -6.30 4.51 -2.27
N PHE A 175 -6.09 3.23 -2.02
CA PHE A 175 -7.11 2.19 -2.08
C PHE A 175 -7.28 1.49 -0.72
#